data_AF-A0A7K9R3W2-F1
#
_entry.id   AF-A0A7K9R3W2-F1
#
_cell.length_a   1.000
_cell.length_b   1.000
_cell.length_c   1.000
_cell.angle_alpha   90.00
_cell.angle_beta   90.00
_cell.angle_gamma   90.00
#
_symmetry.space_group_name_H-M   'P 1'
#
loop_
_entity.id
_entity.type
_entity.pdbx_description
1 polymer ?
#
loop_
_entity_poly.entity_id
_entity_poly.type
_entity_poly.pdbx_seq_one_letter_code
_entity_poly.pdbx_strand_id
1 'polypeptide(L)'
;QVFSQRCPFLLGPIESLVAEVTPDTDIQVTLSIFELASAAGIPCEVDPALVTALAGHRTEGLSPEEEYKVSCLLLVFVAVSLPLLAADPASLYSPELDG
;
A
#
# COMPACT_ATOMS: atom_id res chain seq x y z
N GLN A 1 -19.14 3.24 -2.04
CA GLN A 1 -19.84 2.24 -2.87
C GLN A 1 -20.57 2.90 -4.03
N VAL A 2 -19.87 3.26 -5.12
CA VAL A 2 -20.52 3.71 -6.37
C VAL A 2 -20.41 2.61 -7.42
N PHE A 3 -19.22 2.00 -7.53
CA PHE A 3 -18.96 0.92 -8.47
C PHE A 3 -19.86 -0.30 -8.23
N SER A 4 -20.00 -0.74 -6.98
CA SER A 4 -20.89 -1.85 -6.61
C SER A 4 -22.35 -1.62 -6.99
N GLN A 5 -22.82 -0.37 -6.94
CA GLN A 5 -24.21 -0.01 -7.28
C GLN A 5 -24.44 0.06 -8.78
N ARG A 6 -23.43 0.50 -9.54
CA ARG A 6 -23.55 0.72 -11.00
C ARG A 6 -23.12 -0.47 -11.84
N CYS A 7 -22.19 -1.28 -11.34
CA CYS A 7 -21.59 -2.41 -12.05
C CYS A 7 -21.59 -3.70 -11.20
N PRO A 8 -22.72 -4.13 -10.61
CA PRO A 8 -22.75 -5.25 -9.66
C PRO A 8 -22.24 -6.57 -10.26
N PHE A 9 -22.53 -6.82 -11.54
CA PHE A 9 -22.09 -8.03 -12.24
C PHE A 9 -20.60 -8.04 -12.57
N LEU A 10 -19.93 -6.89 -12.54
CA LEU A 10 -18.48 -6.82 -12.69
C LEU A 10 -17.77 -6.97 -11.35
N LEU A 11 -18.38 -6.50 -10.26
CA LEU A 11 -17.76 -6.55 -8.94
C LEU A 11 -17.52 -7.98 -8.45
N GLY A 12 -18.52 -8.86 -8.53
CA GLY A 12 -18.42 -10.24 -8.04
C GLY A 12 -17.24 -11.03 -8.63
N PRO A 13 -17.04 -11.04 -9.96
CA PRO A 13 -15.86 -11.65 -10.58
C PRO A 13 -14.53 -11.02 -10.14
N ILE A 14 -14.46 -9.70 -9.94
CA ILE A 14 -13.23 -9.03 -9.48
C ILE A 14 -12.91 -9.46 -8.05
N GLU A 15 -13.91 -9.47 -7.15
CA GLU A 15 -13.74 -9.96 -5.77
C GLU A 15 -13.31 -11.43 -5.75
N SER A 16 -13.89 -12.27 -6.60
CA SER A 16 -13.49 -13.68 -6.74
C SER A 16 -12.05 -13.82 -7.21
N LEU A 17 -11.59 -12.99 -8.14
CA LEU A 17 -10.21 -13.03 -8.62
C LEU A 17 -9.20 -12.64 -7.52
N VAL A 18 -9.53 -11.63 -6.71
CA VAL A 18 -8.71 -11.21 -5.56
C VAL A 18 -8.63 -12.32 -4.51
N ALA A 19 -9.73 -13.03 -4.25
CA ALA A 19 -9.76 -14.11 -3.26
C ALA A 19 -8.88 -15.32 -3.63
N GLU A 20 -8.54 -15.49 -4.91
CA GLU A 20 -7.65 -16.55 -5.39
C GLU A 20 -6.16 -16.17 -5.29
N VAL A 21 -5.84 -14.92 -4.95
CA VAL A 21 -4.44 -14.51 -4.75
C VAL A 21 -3.90 -15.17 -3.48
N THR A 22 -2.82 -15.93 -3.65
CA THR A 22 -2.09 -16.58 -2.56
C THR A 22 -0.68 -16.03 -2.44
N PRO A 23 0.02 -16.27 -1.31
CA PRO A 23 1.42 -15.86 -1.15
C PRO A 23 2.38 -16.45 -2.20
N ASP A 24 2.00 -17.57 -2.83
CA ASP A 24 2.78 -18.24 -3.88
C ASP A 24 2.48 -17.69 -5.29
N THR A 25 1.49 -16.79 -5.42
CA THR A 25 1.13 -16.18 -6.70
C THR A 25 2.26 -15.23 -7.15
N ASP A 26 2.64 -15.32 -8.42
CA ASP A 26 3.69 -14.46 -8.99
C ASP A 26 3.41 -12.98 -8.71
N ILE A 27 4.44 -12.24 -8.29
CA ILE A 27 4.30 -10.85 -7.83
C ILE A 27 3.71 -9.95 -8.93
N GLN A 28 4.10 -10.13 -10.19
CA GLN A 28 3.59 -9.31 -11.29
C GLN A 28 2.13 -9.63 -11.60
N VAL A 29 1.75 -10.91 -11.50
CA VAL A 29 0.35 -11.33 -11.62
C VAL A 29 -0.48 -10.74 -10.48
N THR A 30 -0.01 -10.84 -9.23
CA THR A 30 -0.67 -10.26 -8.05
C THR A 30 -0.87 -8.75 -8.22
N LEU A 31 0.16 -8.00 -8.63
CA LEU A 31 0.04 -6.56 -8.86
C LEU A 31 -0.96 -6.21 -9.96
N SER A 32 -1.03 -7.02 -11.03
CA SER A 32 -2.01 -6.82 -12.11
C SER A 32 -3.45 -7.04 -11.62
N ILE A 33 -3.67 -8.03 -10.75
CA ILE A 33 -4.97 -8.27 -10.11
C ILE A 33 -5.33 -7.12 -9.17
N PHE A 34 -4.37 -6.66 -8.35
CA PHE A 34 -4.57 -5.55 -7.43
C PHE A 34 -4.81 -4.23 -8.16
N GLU A 35 -4.24 -4.01 -9.34
CA GLU A 35 -4.51 -2.83 -10.16
C GLU A 35 -5.99 -2.77 -10.57
N LEU A 36 -6.54 -3.89 -11.05
CA LEU A 36 -7.97 -3.99 -11.36
C LEU A 36 -8.85 -3.82 -10.12
N ALA A 37 -8.50 -4.49 -9.02
CA ALA A 37 -9.27 -4.46 -7.78
C ALA A 37 -9.30 -3.06 -7.15
N SER A 38 -8.14 -2.41 -7.04
CA SER A 38 -8.03 -1.05 -6.52
C SER A 38 -8.79 -0.04 -7.39
N ALA A 39 -8.79 -0.19 -8.72
CA ALA A 39 -9.60 0.62 -9.62
C ALA A 39 -11.13 0.44 -9.41
N ALA A 40 -11.56 -0.75 -8.96
CA ALA A 40 -12.94 -1.01 -8.55
C ALA A 40 -13.26 -0.51 -7.12
N GLY A 41 -12.27 0.02 -6.40
CA GLY A 41 -12.39 0.49 -5.01
C GLY A 41 -12.34 -0.64 -3.98
N ILE A 42 -11.81 -1.81 -4.35
CA ILE A 42 -11.55 -2.91 -3.44
C ILE A 42 -10.19 -2.65 -2.77
N PRO A 43 -10.09 -2.71 -1.43
CA PRO A 43 -8.82 -2.54 -0.74
C PRO A 43 -7.88 -3.71 -1.04
N CYS A 44 -6.62 -3.39 -1.34
CA CYS A 44 -5.56 -4.36 -1.61
C CYS A 44 -4.50 -4.29 -0.52
N GLU A 45 -3.85 -5.41 -0.21
CA GLU A 45 -2.76 -5.45 0.79
C GLU A 45 -1.53 -4.65 0.34
N VAL A 46 -1.27 -4.63 -0.96
CA VAL A 46 -0.23 -3.81 -1.61
C VAL A 46 -0.91 -2.87 -2.59
N ASP A 47 -0.62 -1.57 -2.47
CA ASP A 47 -1.13 -0.56 -3.41
C ASP A 47 -0.28 -0.56 -4.69
N PRO A 48 -0.85 -0.97 -5.85
CA PRO A 48 -0.13 -1.03 -7.12
C PRO A 48 0.24 0.34 -7.68
N ALA A 49 -0.56 1.39 -7.38
CA ALA A 49 -0.26 2.75 -7.79
C ALA A 49 0.92 3.30 -6.99
N LEU A 50 0.99 3.02 -5.69
CA LEU A 50 2.14 3.37 -4.85
C LEU A 50 3.41 2.66 -5.31
N VAL A 51 3.33 1.35 -5.63
CA VAL A 51 4.47 0.59 -6.18
C VAL A 51 4.98 1.24 -7.46
N THR A 52 4.09 1.57 -8.39
CA THR A 52 4.45 2.23 -9.65
C THR A 52 5.10 3.60 -9.42
N ALA A 53 4.54 4.40 -8.50
CA ALA A 53 5.08 5.70 -8.17
C ALA A 53 6.50 5.58 -7.58
N LEU A 54 6.71 4.68 -6.62
CA LEU A 54 8.03 4.49 -5.98
C LEU A 54 9.06 3.90 -6.94
N ALA A 55 8.65 3.01 -7.85
CA ALA A 55 9.54 2.46 -8.88
C ALA A 55 10.13 3.55 -9.80
N GLY A 56 9.37 4.63 -10.04
CA GLY A 56 9.85 5.80 -10.79
C GLY A 56 10.82 6.71 -10.02
N HIS A 57 10.95 6.54 -8.71
CA HIS A 57 11.81 7.34 -7.83
C HIS A 57 13.08 6.61 -7.39
N ARG A 58 13.48 5.56 -8.11
CA ARG A 58 14.75 4.88 -7.88
C ARG A 58 15.90 5.88 -7.92
N THR A 59 16.79 5.77 -6.94
CA THR A 59 17.89 6.73 -6.79
C THR A 59 18.98 6.37 -7.77
N GLU A 60 19.27 7.26 -8.72
CA GLU A 60 20.30 7.01 -9.71
C GLU A 60 21.65 6.70 -9.04
N GLY A 61 22.26 5.58 -9.45
CA GLY A 61 23.57 5.17 -8.97
C GLY A 61 23.57 4.22 -7.77
N LEU A 62 22.41 3.90 -7.16
CA LEU A 62 22.33 2.84 -6.14
C LEU A 62 22.13 1.47 -6.79
N SER A 63 22.80 0.46 -6.24
CA SER A 63 22.49 -0.94 -6.52
C SER A 63 21.17 -1.37 -5.85
N PRO A 64 20.50 -2.43 -6.34
CA PRO A 64 19.27 -2.93 -5.71
C PRO A 64 19.43 -3.29 -4.23
N GLU A 65 20.60 -3.78 -3.83
CA GLU A 65 20.90 -4.12 -2.43
C GLU A 65 21.00 -2.87 -1.55
N GLU A 66 21.59 -1.79 -2.07
CA GLU A 66 21.67 -0.51 -1.37
C GLU A 66 20.30 0.14 -1.23
N GLU A 67 19.46 0.12 -2.27
CA GLU A 67 18.06 0.59 -2.21
C GLU A 67 17.26 -0.18 -1.13
N TYR A 68 17.42 -1.50 -1.08
CA TYR A 68 16.81 -2.33 -0.05
C TYR A 68 17.29 -1.95 1.35
N LYS A 69 18.61 -1.77 1.53
CA LYS A 69 19.18 -1.36 2.81
C LYS A 69 18.66 0.01 3.26
N VAL A 70 18.55 0.97 2.36
CA VAL A 70 17.97 2.29 2.64
C VAL A 70 16.52 2.16 3.08
N SER A 71 15.73 1.33 2.41
CA SER A 71 14.33 1.06 2.77
C SER A 71 14.21 0.44 4.17
N CYS A 72 15.06 -0.52 4.52
CA CYS A 72 15.13 -1.09 5.86
C CYS A 72 15.51 -0.04 6.91
N LEU A 73 16.51 0.79 6.62
CA LEU A 73 16.95 1.85 7.54
C LEU A 73 15.90 2.95 7.71
N LEU A 74 15.09 3.23 6.69
CA LEU A 74 13.95 4.14 6.80
C LEU A 74 12.95 3.65 7.85
N LEU A 75 12.62 2.35 7.84
CA LEU A 75 11.72 1.76 8.85
C LEU A 75 12.31 1.85 10.26
N VAL A 76 13.61 1.57 10.41
CA VAL A 76 14.31 1.74 11.69
C VAL A 76 14.28 3.20 12.14
N PHE A 77 14.56 4.12 11.24
CA PHE A 77 14.56 5.56 11.52
C PHE A 77 13.18 6.05 11.99
N VAL A 78 12.10 5.64 11.32
CA VAL A 78 10.73 5.96 11.74
C VAL A 78 10.50 5.43 13.16
N ALA A 79 10.78 4.14 13.41
CA ALA A 79 10.54 3.50 14.70
C ALA A 79 11.26 4.21 15.87
N VAL A 80 12.54 4.57 15.70
CA VAL A 80 13.30 5.27 16.75
C VAL A 80 12.92 6.74 16.91
N SER A 81 12.26 7.34 15.91
CA SER A 81 11.84 8.74 15.93
C SER A 81 10.43 8.93 16.52
N LEU A 82 9.58 7.88 16.56
CA LEU A 82 8.22 7.96 17.11
C LEU A 82 8.14 8.57 18.52
N PRO A 83 9.06 8.28 19.48
CA PRO A 83 9.00 8.89 20.81
C PRO A 83 9.08 10.41 20.82
N LEU A 84 9.60 11.04 19.76
CA LEU A 84 9.65 12.50 19.65
C LEU A 84 8.24 13.11 19.59
N LEU A 85 7.25 12.39 19.06
CA LEU A 85 5.85 12.85 19.00
C LEU A 85 5.25 13.02 20.39
N ALA A 86 5.71 12.27 21.39
CA ALA A 86 5.19 12.38 22.76
C ALA A 86 5.51 13.74 23.42
N ALA A 87 6.52 14.45 22.93
CA ALA A 87 6.87 15.79 23.42
C ALA A 87 6.13 16.92 22.67
N ASP A 88 5.46 16.61 21.57
CA ASP A 88 4.75 17.59 20.76
C ASP A 88 3.31 17.76 21.25
N PRO A 89 2.90 18.94 21.75
CA PRO A 89 1.52 19.18 22.17
C PRO A 89 0.49 19.06 21.04
N ALA A 90 0.92 19.12 19.76
CA ALA A 90 0.03 18.87 18.62
C ALA A 90 -0.26 17.38 18.37
N SER A 91 0.44 16.46 19.05
CA SER A 91 0.31 15.01 18.89
C SER A 91 -0.63 14.37 19.92
N LEU A 92 -1.54 15.16 20.51
CA LEU A 92 -2.56 14.66 21.44
C LEU A 92 -3.73 14.04 20.69
N TYR A 93 -4.13 12.83 21.10
CA TYR A 93 -5.33 12.18 20.57
C TYR A 93 -6.60 12.96 20.93
N SER A 94 -7.46 13.15 19.93
CA SER A 94 -8.79 13.73 20.05
C SER A 94 -9.86 12.68 19.74
N PRO A 95 -10.70 12.30 20.73
CA PRO A 95 -11.81 11.38 20.49
C PRO A 95 -12.81 11.86 19.43
N GLU A 96 -12.91 13.18 19.22
CA GLU A 96 -13.80 13.76 18.21
C GLU A 96 -13.29 13.54 16.78
N LEU A 97 -11.97 13.42 16.62
CA LEU A 97 -11.31 13.21 15.33
C LEU A 97 -10.96 11.74 15.08
N ASP A 98 -11.06 10.90 16.11
CA ASP A 98 -10.58 9.50 16.12
C ASP A 98 -9.10 9.39 15.73
N GLY A 99 -8.29 10.32 16.25
CA GLY A 99 -6.86 10.46 15.96
C GLY A 99 -6.16 11.45 16.88
#